data_AF-A0A969GWD2-F1
#
_entry.id   AF-A0A969GWD2-F1
#
_cell.length_a   1.000
_cell.length_b   1.000
_cell.length_c   1.000
_cell.angle_alpha   90.00
_cell.angle_beta   90.00
_cell.angle_gamma   90.00
#
_symmetry.space_group_name_H-M   'P 1'
#
loop_
_entity.id
_entity.type
_entity.pdbx_description
1 polymer ?
#
loop_
_entity_poly.entity_id
_entity_poly.type
_entity_poly.pdbx_seq_one_letter_code
_entity_poly.pdbx_strand_id
1 'polypeptide(L)' 'MNFQGYSLLDEVKSEELQEQLNQMAAKASDRKDELVDLLNEEQPTKSRLVDSAYSQCTWWEGCYYCQDQDLKWYRVKCFT' A
#
# COMPACT_ATOMS: atom_id res chain seq x y z
N MET A 1 -15.43 -6.54 -16.49
CA MET A 1 -14.09 -7.13 -16.29
C MET A 1 -13.81 -7.09 -14.80
N ASN A 2 -13.86 -8.23 -14.11
CA ASN A 2 -13.62 -8.31 -12.67
C ASN A 2 -12.11 -8.46 -12.42
N PHE A 3 -11.45 -7.37 -12.02
CA PHE A 3 -10.06 -7.43 -11.60
C PHE A 3 -9.99 -8.00 -10.18
N GLN A 4 -9.79 -9.32 -10.06
CA GLN A 4 -9.44 -10.01 -8.81
C GLN A 4 -7.99 -9.70 -8.36
N GLY A 5 -7.48 -8.49 -8.61
CA GLY A 5 -6.11 -8.08 -8.30
C GLY A 5 -5.86 -7.76 -6.83
N TYR A 6 -6.91 -7.40 -6.07
CA TYR A 6 -6.82 -7.09 -4.64
C TYR A 6 -6.54 -8.32 -3.76
N SER A 7 -6.66 -9.53 -4.29
CA SER A 7 -6.52 -10.78 -3.51
C SER A 7 -5.09 -11.13 -3.08
N LEU A 8 -4.07 -10.41 -3.57
CA LEU A 8 -2.66 -10.70 -3.26
C LEU A 8 -2.08 -9.86 -2.12
N LEU A 9 -2.84 -8.89 -1.61
CA LEU A 9 -2.37 -7.95 -0.60
C LEU A 9 -3.24 -8.07 0.65
N ASP A 10 -2.58 -8.13 1.80
CA ASP A 10 -3.27 -8.32 3.08
C ASP A 10 -3.96 -7.01 3.47
N GLU A 11 -5.29 -6.97 3.36
CA GLU A 11 -6.10 -5.86 3.87
C GLU A 11 -5.92 -5.75 5.39
N VAL A 12 -5.68 -4.53 5.86
CA VAL A 12 -5.57 -4.23 7.29
C VAL A 12 -6.97 -4.23 7.92
N LYS A 13 -7.29 -5.28 8.69
CA LYS A 13 -8.58 -5.43 9.39
C LYS A 13 -8.62 -4.76 10.77
N SER A 14 -7.48 -4.41 11.34
CA SER A 14 -7.41 -3.73 12.64
C SER A 14 -7.78 -2.25 12.47
N GLU A 15 -8.86 -1.81 13.11
CA GLU A 15 -9.29 -0.41 13.12
C GLU A 15 -8.22 0.50 13.72
N GLU A 16 -7.57 0.07 14.81
CA GLU A 16 -6.48 0.80 15.44
C GLU A 16 -5.32 1.04 14.47
N LEU A 17 -4.91 0.00 13.72
CA LEU A 17 -3.83 0.15 12.75
C LEU A 17 -4.26 1.03 11.57
N GLN A 18 -5.51 0.93 11.10
CA GLN A 18 -6.00 1.83 10.05
C GLN A 18 -5.96 3.30 10.51
N GLU A 19 -6.35 3.58 11.75
CA GLU A 19 -6.29 4.94 12.30
C GLU A 19 -4.84 5.45 12.40
N GLN A 20 -3.92 4.62 12.88
CA GLN A 20 -2.50 4.96 12.91
C GLN A 20 -1.96 5.26 11.50
N LEU A 21 -2.29 4.43 10.51
CA LEU A 21 -1.86 4.64 9.12
C LEU A 21 -2.45 5.93 8.53
N ASN A 22 -3.72 6.25 8.82
CA ASN A 22 -4.34 7.52 8.43
C ASN A 22 -3.60 8.72 9.04
N GLN A 23 -3.27 8.66 10.34
CA GLN A 23 -2.52 9.71 11.01
C GLN A 23 -1.10 9.87 10.45
N MET A 24 -0.45 8.75 10.08
CA MET A 24 0.87 8.77 9.48
C MET A 24 0.83 9.33 8.06
N ALA A 25 -0.12 8.90 7.24
CA ALA A 25 -0.32 9.39 5.88
C ALA A 25 -0.65 10.90 5.86
N ALA A 26 -1.37 11.42 6.86
CA ALA A 26 -1.63 12.84 6.99
C ALA A 26 -0.40 13.69 7.34
N LYS A 27 0.65 13.08 7.90
CA LYS A 27 1.88 13.76 8.37
C LYS A 27 3.09 13.51 7.48
N ALA A 28 3.11 12.38 6.77
CA ALA A 28 4.20 11.95 5.90
C ALA A 28 3.91 12.31 4.45
N SER A 29 4.96 12.37 3.64
CA SER A 29 4.81 12.44 2.18
C SER A 29 4.35 11.09 1.65
N ASP A 30 3.55 11.11 0.58
CA ASP A 30 3.18 9.90 -0.14
C ASP A 30 4.44 9.19 -0.65
N ARG A 31 4.55 7.90 -0.34
CA ARG A 31 5.67 7.04 -0.74
C ARG A 31 5.31 6.07 -1.85
N LYS A 32 4.20 6.31 -2.56
CA LYS A 32 3.74 5.47 -3.66
C LYS A 32 4.79 5.35 -4.77
N ASP A 33 5.34 6.46 -5.27
CA ASP A 33 6.32 6.45 -6.36
C ASP A 33 7.58 5.65 -5.98
N GLU A 34 8.10 5.88 -4.78
CA GLU A 34 9.24 5.13 -4.23
C GLU A 34 8.97 3.62 -4.19
N LEU A 35 7.78 3.23 -3.72
CA LEU A 35 7.39 1.83 -3.65
C LEU A 35 7.19 1.21 -5.04
N VAL A 36 6.63 1.96 -5.99
CA VAL A 36 6.44 1.54 -7.38
C VAL A 36 7.80 1.26 -8.01
N ASP A 37 8.77 2.16 -7.86
CA ASP A 37 10.13 1.99 -8.37
C ASP A 37 10.81 0.77 -7.74
N LEU A 38 10.73 0.63 -6.42
CA LEU A 38 11.31 -0.51 -5.71
C LEU A 38 10.70 -1.84 -6.16
N LEU A 39 9.38 -1.90 -6.31
CA LEU A 39 8.70 -3.09 -6.79
C LEU A 39 8.92 -3.35 -8.27
N ASN A 40 9.26 -2.33 -9.07
CA ASN A 40 9.43 -2.50 -10.50
C ASN A 40 10.62 -3.42 -10.82
N GLU A 41 11.65 -3.39 -9.98
CA GLU A 41 12.82 -4.27 -10.12
C GLU A 41 12.54 -5.70 -9.61
N GLU A 42 11.87 -5.83 -8.47
CA GLU A 42 11.68 -7.13 -7.82
C GLU A 42 10.41 -7.87 -8.27
N GLN A 43 9.30 -7.14 -8.40
CA GLN A 43 7.95 -7.67 -8.61
C GLN A 43 7.14 -6.76 -9.56
N PRO A 44 7.49 -6.72 -10.87
CA PRO A 44 6.91 -5.77 -11.83
C PRO A 44 5.37 -5.80 -11.90
N THR A 45 4.76 -6.98 -11.77
CA THR A 45 3.30 -7.13 -11.75
C THR A 45 2.69 -6.42 -10.53
N LYS A 46 3.35 -6.50 -9.38
CA LYS A 46 2.91 -5.87 -8.14
C LYS A 46 3.15 -4.36 -8.17
N SER A 47 4.25 -3.90 -8.76
CA SER A 47 4.51 -2.48 -9.04
C SER A 47 3.37 -1.85 -9.85
N ARG A 48 2.97 -2.47 -10.96
CA ARG A 48 1.84 -2.00 -11.79
C ARG A 48 0.51 -2.01 -11.04
N LEU A 49 0.29 -3.00 -10.18
CA LEU A 49 -0.90 -3.03 -9.33
C LEU A 49 -0.90 -1.83 -8.37
N VAL A 50 0.23 -1.55 -7.72
CA VAL A 50 0.34 -0.44 -6.79
C VAL A 50 0.12 0.89 -7.47
N ASP A 51 0.73 1.07 -8.64
CA ASP A 51 0.60 2.28 -9.45
C ASP A 51 -0.87 2.54 -9.88
N SER A 52 -1.59 1.49 -10.27
CA SER A 52 -2.97 1.63 -10.79
C SER A 52 -4.08 1.57 -9.74
N ALA A 53 -3.91 0.80 -8.66
CA ALA A 53 -5.00 0.47 -7.74
C ALA A 53 -5.02 1.28 -6.43
N TYR A 54 -3.89 1.91 -6.07
CA TYR A 54 -3.76 2.64 -4.81
C TYR A 54 -3.62 4.15 -5.03
N SER A 55 -4.19 4.92 -4.10
CA SER A 55 -4.22 6.38 -4.13
C SER A 55 -2.99 6.98 -3.46
N GLN A 56 -2.52 6.37 -2.37
CA GLN A 56 -1.34 6.80 -1.61
C GLN A 56 -0.71 5.62 -0.88
N CYS A 57 0.56 5.73 -0.52
CA CYS A 57 1.26 4.76 0.30
C CYS A 57 2.04 5.44 1.44
N THR A 58 2.15 4.73 2.55
CA THR A 58 2.91 5.15 3.73
C THR A 58 3.80 4.03 4.24
N TRP A 59 4.73 4.36 5.12
CA TRP A 59 5.63 3.43 5.76
C TRP A 59 5.39 3.40 7.26
N TRP A 60 5.19 2.21 7.80
CA TRP A 60 4.97 1.99 9.23
C TRP A 60 5.61 0.69 9.66
N GLU A 61 6.40 0.74 10.74
CA GLU A 61 7.01 -0.44 11.39
C GLU A 61 7.63 -1.47 10.43
N GLY A 62 8.45 -1.01 9.48
CA GLY A 62 9.17 -1.92 8.58
C GLY A 62 8.36 -2.39 7.36
N CYS A 63 7.14 -1.87 7.17
CA CYS A 63 6.29 -2.23 6.06
C CYS A 63 5.72 -1.01 5.31
N TYR A 64 5.60 -1.16 4.00
CA TYR A 64 4.78 -0.30 3.16
C TYR A 64 3.33 -0.73 3.21
N TYR A 65 2.46 0.26 3.43
CA TYR A 65 1.02 0.14 3.36
C TYR A 65 0.49 1.10 2.31
N CYS A 66 -0.48 0.68 1.51
CA CYS A 66 -1.11 1.52 0.50
C CYS A 66 -2.61 1.58 0.71
N GLN A 67 -3.18 2.76 0.51
CA GLN A 67 -4.61 3.00 0.61
C GLN A 67 -5.24 2.94 -0.77
N ASP A 68 -6.37 2.26 -0.90
CA ASP A 68 -7.15 2.22 -2.14
C ASP A 68 -8.08 3.44 -2.28
N GLN A 69 -9.01 3.38 -3.22
CA GLN A 69 -10.01 4.42 -3.43
C GLN A 69 -11.16 4.36 -2.41
N ASP A 70 -11.36 3.22 -1.75
CA ASP A 70 -12.35 3.01 -0.69
C ASP A 70 -11.80 3.34 0.71
N LEU A 71 -10.64 4.02 0.76
CA LEU A 71 -9.91 4.41 1.97
C LEU A 71 -9.41 3.23 2.83
N LYS A 72 -9.31 2.03 2.24
CA LYS A 72 -8.81 0.84 2.94
C LYS A 72 -7.32 0.67 2.77
N TRP A 73 -6.65 0.32 3.86
CA TRP A 73 -5.22 0.08 3.88
C TRP A 73 -4.88 -1.39 3.59
N TYR A 74 -3.84 -1.58 2.79
CA TYR A 74 -3.31 -2.89 2.42
C TYR A 74 -1.82 -2.94 2.70
N ARG A 75 -1.34 -4.01 3.32
CA ARG A 75 0.08 -4.25 3.53
C ARG A 75 0.71 -4.75 2.23
N VAL A 76 1.60 -3.95 1.65
CA VAL A 76 2.15 -4.22 0.32
C VAL A 76 3.50 -4.93 0.39
N LYS A 77 4.44 -4.44 1.19
CA LYS A 77 5.77 -5.07 1.32
C LYS A 77 6.33 -4.81 2.71
N CYS A 78 6.93 -5.82 3.32
CA CYS A 78 7.67 -5.70 4.58
C CYS A 78 9.13 -6.05 4.38
N PHE A 79 9.98 -5.44 5.20
CA PHE A 79 11.40 -5.70 5.26
C PHE A 79 11.69 -6.16 6.69
N THR A 80 11.63 -7.47 6.89
CA THR A 80 12.11 -8.17 8.09
C THR A 80 13.58 -8.52 7.95
#